data_AF-A0A1F6HW52-F1
#
_entry.id   AF-A0A1F6HW52-F1
#
_cell.length_a   1.000
_cell.length_b   1.000
_cell.length_c   1.000
_cell.angle_alpha   90.00
_cell.angle_beta   90.00
_cell.angle_gamma   90.00
#
_symmetry.space_group_name_H-M   'P 1'
#
loop_
_entity.id
_entity.type
_entity.pdbx_description
1 polymer ?
#
loop_
_entity_poly.entity_id
_entity_poly.type
_entity_poly.pdbx_seq_one_letter_code
_entity_poly.pdbx_strand_id
1 'polypeptide(L)'
;MKMKIKILFVVLAIFLFLAPEILAASSSFFSNAQNWYNSNCVRRPERARGQQAVLCYAFDKLNELHQTNDTQDQKITELEQRIEDLEVLHPTPTLTPISAKRVFITSTIYNGNLGGLAGADVKCQERVTAAGLGGSWKAWLSDDSISAGSRLTHNSGSYELINGSKIADSWEDLTDFSLDAPINISELNTTVNNPWVWTNTFGDGTIRQINNSSCINWSSTSSGGSTGDSSRTDGGWSDFGAIVCSSSRPLYCFEQ
;
A
#
# COMPACT_ATOMS: atom_id res chain seq x y z
N MET A 1 -1.74 7.63 28.57
CA MET A 1 -0.72 8.28 29.42
C MET A 1 -1.08 9.70 29.89
N LYS A 2 -1.51 10.63 29.01
CA LYS A 2 -1.85 12.04 29.37
C LYS A 2 -3.02 12.22 30.38
N MET A 3 -3.84 11.19 30.62
CA MET A 3 -5.02 11.28 31.48
C MET A 3 -4.73 10.97 32.96
N LYS A 4 -3.73 10.11 33.26
CA LYS A 4 -3.32 9.80 34.66
C LYS A 4 -2.67 11.02 35.34
N ILE A 5 -1.98 11.87 34.56
CA ILE A 5 -1.38 13.13 35.05
C ILE A 5 -2.45 14.13 35.51
N LYS A 6 -3.61 14.21 34.83
CA LYS A 6 -4.67 15.17 35.18
C LYS A 6 -5.35 14.85 36.53
N ILE A 7 -5.45 13.58 36.91
CA ILE A 7 -6.06 13.17 38.19
C ILE A 7 -5.12 13.49 39.36
N LEU A 8 -3.81 13.35 39.17
CA LEU A 8 -2.81 13.77 40.15
C LEU A 8 -2.89 15.28 40.42
N PHE A 9 -3.07 16.10 39.37
CA PHE A 9 -3.25 17.55 39.51
C PHE A 9 -4.55 17.95 40.24
N VAL A 10 -5.62 17.16 40.10
CA VAL A 10 -6.93 17.45 40.72
C VAL A 10 -6.95 17.05 42.20
N VAL A 11 -6.28 15.97 42.61
CA VAL A 11 -6.19 15.60 44.04
C VAL A 11 -5.16 16.48 44.78
N LEU A 12 -4.09 16.90 44.10
CA LEU A 12 -3.16 17.90 44.61
C LEU A 12 -3.86 19.26 44.82
N ALA A 13 -4.84 19.61 43.99
CA ALA A 13 -5.66 20.81 44.16
C ALA A 13 -6.59 20.75 45.40
N ILE A 14 -6.97 19.55 45.85
CA ILE A 14 -7.71 19.35 47.12
C ILE A 14 -6.77 19.50 48.33
N PHE A 15 -5.48 19.20 48.17
CA PHE A 15 -4.41 19.46 49.15
C PHE A 15 -4.12 20.96 49.36
N LEU A 16 -4.48 21.82 48.40
CA LEU A 16 -4.22 23.27 48.42
C LEU A 16 -5.21 24.10 49.26
N PHE A 17 -6.24 23.50 49.86
CA PHE A 17 -7.26 24.25 50.61
C PHE A 17 -7.22 24.13 52.15
N LEU A 18 -6.27 23.39 52.75
CA LEU A 18 -6.26 23.20 54.22
C LEU A 18 -4.89 23.27 54.96
N ALA A 19 -3.82 23.81 54.35
CA ALA A 19 -2.63 24.22 55.12
C ALA A 19 -1.88 25.37 54.44
N PRO A 20 -1.90 26.61 54.98
CA PRO A 20 -0.96 27.63 54.55
C PRO A 20 0.41 27.26 55.13
N GLU A 21 1.36 26.84 54.27
CA GLU A 21 2.83 27.00 54.38
C GLU A 21 3.68 25.86 53.79
N ILE A 22 3.12 24.82 53.16
CA ILE A 22 3.95 23.83 52.43
C ILE A 22 3.61 23.85 50.94
N LEU A 23 4.30 24.72 50.21
CA LEU A 23 4.37 24.70 48.75
C LEU A 23 4.88 23.33 48.27
N ALA A 24 4.03 22.60 47.57
CA ALA A 24 4.29 21.30 46.95
C ALA A 24 5.22 21.42 45.70
N ALA A 25 6.42 21.98 45.88
CA ALA A 25 7.40 22.17 44.81
C ALA A 25 8.87 21.92 45.23
N SER A 26 9.12 21.10 46.26
CA SER A 26 10.48 20.66 46.61
C SER A 26 10.63 19.15 46.35
N SER A 27 11.78 18.75 45.80
CA SER A 27 12.14 17.33 45.59
C SER A 27 12.14 16.50 46.89
N SER A 28 12.22 17.18 48.04
CA SER A 28 12.12 16.59 49.38
C SER A 28 10.69 16.35 49.86
N PHE A 29 9.65 16.84 49.17
CA PHE A 29 8.26 16.72 49.62
C PHE A 29 7.85 15.27 49.83
N PHE A 30 8.14 14.40 48.85
CA PHE A 30 7.77 12.99 48.93
C PHE A 30 8.50 12.27 50.07
N SER A 31 9.81 12.50 50.23
CA SER A 31 10.59 11.93 51.34
C SER A 31 10.10 12.43 52.70
N ASN A 32 9.76 13.72 52.81
CA ASN A 32 9.24 14.31 54.05
C ASN A 32 7.83 13.79 54.37
N ALA A 33 6.98 13.65 53.37
CA ALA A 33 5.65 13.06 53.48
C ALA A 33 5.71 11.59 53.91
N GLN A 34 6.62 10.81 53.31
CA GLN A 34 6.85 9.41 53.68
C GLN A 34 7.38 9.29 55.11
N ASN A 35 8.32 10.16 55.51
CA ASN A 35 8.84 10.20 56.88
C ASN A 35 7.75 10.56 57.90
N TRP A 36 6.88 11.51 57.55
CA TRP A 36 5.72 11.87 58.37
C TRP A 36 4.73 10.70 58.49
N TYR A 37 4.39 10.05 57.38
CA TYR A 37 3.50 8.88 57.35
C TYR A 37 4.07 7.72 58.18
N ASN A 38 5.35 7.38 58.01
CA ASN A 38 6.01 6.33 58.79
C ASN A 38 6.00 6.64 60.30
N SER A 39 6.18 7.92 60.68
CA SER A 39 6.28 8.34 62.08
C SER A 39 4.92 8.44 62.77
N ASN A 40 3.88 8.86 62.05
CA ASN A 40 2.58 9.20 62.63
C ASN A 40 1.50 8.15 62.33
N CYS A 41 1.59 7.44 61.20
CA CYS A 41 0.60 6.46 60.76
C CYS A 41 1.05 5.02 61.04
N VAL A 42 2.28 4.67 60.66
CA VAL A 42 2.80 3.29 60.83
C VAL A 42 3.25 3.01 62.26
N ARG A 43 4.05 3.90 62.86
CA ARG A 43 4.61 3.68 64.21
C ARG A 43 3.63 3.93 65.36
N ARG A 44 2.54 4.68 65.14
CA ARG A 44 1.59 5.10 66.19
C ARG A 44 0.12 5.15 65.71
N PRO A 45 -0.44 4.06 65.17
CA PRO A 45 -1.77 4.06 64.55
C PRO A 45 -2.90 4.47 65.52
N GLU A 46 -2.79 4.12 66.80
CA GLU A 46 -3.81 4.40 67.82
C GLU A 46 -3.93 5.90 68.22
N ARG A 47 -2.96 6.74 67.82
CA ARG A 47 -2.95 8.18 68.14
C ARG A 47 -3.50 9.05 67.02
N ALA A 48 -3.68 8.52 65.81
CA ALA A 48 -4.24 9.29 64.70
C ALA A 48 -5.73 9.57 64.95
N ARG A 49 -6.08 10.84 65.22
CA ARG A 49 -7.47 11.30 65.38
C ARG A 49 -7.77 12.50 64.49
N GLY A 50 -9.04 12.70 64.15
CA GLY A 50 -9.48 13.81 63.31
C GLY A 50 -8.76 13.84 61.97
N GLN A 51 -8.18 15.00 61.61
CA GLN A 51 -7.50 15.20 60.32
C GLN A 51 -6.28 14.27 60.11
N GLN A 52 -5.58 13.85 61.18
CA GLN A 52 -4.43 12.94 61.04
C GLN A 52 -4.84 11.56 60.55
N ALA A 53 -5.99 11.03 61.00
CA ALA A 53 -6.50 9.74 60.54
C ALA A 53 -6.87 9.75 59.05
N VAL A 54 -7.46 10.86 58.59
CA VAL A 54 -7.79 11.07 57.17
C VAL A 54 -6.53 11.10 56.30
N LEU A 55 -5.47 11.77 56.78
CA LEU A 55 -4.18 11.79 56.08
C LEU A 55 -3.54 10.40 56.01
N CYS A 56 -3.53 9.65 57.11
CA CYS A 56 -3.00 8.28 57.11
C CYS A 56 -3.74 7.37 56.11
N TYR A 57 -5.07 7.43 56.09
CA TYR A 57 -5.88 6.69 55.12
C TYR A 57 -5.60 7.11 53.67
N ALA A 58 -5.45 8.41 53.42
CA ALA A 58 -5.14 8.91 52.09
C ALA A 58 -3.77 8.42 51.58
N PHE A 59 -2.75 8.40 52.46
CA PHE A 59 -1.43 7.86 52.13
C PHE A 59 -1.47 6.34 51.89
N ASP A 60 -2.23 5.58 52.68
CA ASP A 60 -2.42 4.14 52.44
C ASP A 60 -3.03 3.89 51.06
N LYS A 61 -4.09 4.60 50.70
CA LYS A 61 -4.75 4.47 49.39
C LYS A 61 -3.89 4.94 48.23
N LEU A 62 -3.05 5.96 48.44
CA LEU A 62 -2.08 6.39 47.45
C LEU A 62 -1.00 5.31 47.22
N ASN A 63 -0.52 4.66 48.29
CA ASN A 63 0.44 3.57 48.20
C ASN A 63 -0.15 2.33 47.51
N GLU A 64 -1.39 1.94 47.83
CA GLU A 64 -2.10 0.86 47.14
C GLU A 64 -2.23 1.15 45.62
N LEU A 65 -2.55 2.40 45.26
CA LEU A 65 -2.68 2.81 43.86
C LEU A 65 -1.32 2.82 43.14
N HIS A 66 -0.26 3.25 43.82
CA HIS A 66 1.10 3.23 43.29
C HIS A 66 1.56 1.80 43.00
N GLN A 67 1.40 0.88 43.96
CA GLN A 67 1.73 -0.53 43.80
C GLN A 67 0.95 -1.18 42.65
N THR A 68 -0.32 -0.81 42.49
CA THR A 68 -1.15 -1.30 41.38
C THR A 68 -0.63 -0.81 40.03
N ASN A 69 -0.23 0.46 39.92
CA ASN A 69 0.36 1.00 38.70
C ASN A 69 1.70 0.31 38.38
N ASP A 70 2.58 0.13 39.37
CA ASP A 70 3.87 -0.54 39.16
C ASP A 70 3.68 -1.98 38.67
N THR A 71 2.68 -2.68 39.22
CA THR A 71 2.31 -4.04 38.76
C THR A 71 1.79 -4.03 37.32
N GLN A 72 1.04 -3.01 36.91
CA GLN A 72 0.58 -2.87 35.53
C GLN A 72 1.74 -2.58 34.58
N ASP A 73 2.67 -1.71 34.96
CA ASP A 73 3.84 -1.37 34.15
C ASP A 73 4.78 -2.58 33.97
N GLN A 74 4.93 -3.41 35.00
CA GLN A 74 5.63 -4.70 34.88
C GLN A 74 4.97 -5.65 33.90
N LYS A 75 3.63 -5.77 33.93
CA LYS A 75 2.88 -6.61 32.98
C LYS A 75 2.98 -6.09 31.55
N ILE A 76 2.97 -4.78 31.35
CA ILE A 76 3.17 -4.17 30.03
C ILE A 76 4.56 -4.52 29.52
N THR A 77 5.59 -4.36 30.34
CA THR A 77 6.97 -4.70 29.99
C THR A 77 7.11 -6.18 29.62
N GLU A 78 6.47 -7.09 30.37
CA GLU A 78 6.47 -8.52 30.06
C GLU A 78 5.77 -8.83 28.72
N LEU A 79 4.64 -8.17 28.44
CA LEU A 79 3.92 -8.32 27.19
C LEU A 79 4.71 -7.75 26.00
N GLU A 80 5.37 -6.61 26.18
CA GLU A 80 6.27 -6.02 25.18
C GLU A 80 7.41 -6.99 24.84
N GLN A 81 8.05 -7.60 25.85
CA GLN A 81 9.09 -8.62 25.63
C GLN A 81 8.56 -9.85 24.89
N ARG A 82 7.36 -10.32 25.24
CA ARG A 82 6.73 -11.46 24.53
C ARG A 82 6.40 -11.15 23.08
N ILE A 83 6.04 -9.90 22.78
CA ILE A 83 5.80 -9.45 21.40
C ILE A 83 7.12 -9.46 20.62
N GLU A 84 8.19 -8.94 21.21
CA GLU A 84 9.54 -8.95 20.60
C GLU A 84 10.02 -10.39 20.32
N ASP A 85 9.85 -11.31 21.28
CA ASP A 85 10.22 -12.73 21.10
C ASP A 85 9.40 -13.42 19.99
N LEU A 86 8.13 -13.03 19.80
CA LEU A 86 7.27 -13.55 18.73
C LEU A 86 7.64 -13.00 17.35
N GLU A 87 8.08 -11.75 17.26
CA GLU A 87 8.58 -11.13 16.02
C GLU A 87 9.87 -11.80 15.52
N VAL A 88 10.70 -12.32 16.42
CA VAL A 88 11.92 -13.07 16.07
C VAL A 88 11.59 -14.47 15.49
N LEU A 89 10.51 -15.11 15.95
CA LEU A 89 10.09 -16.44 15.48
C LEU A 89 9.29 -16.41 14.17
N HIS A 90 8.62 -15.28 13.89
CA HIS A 90 7.93 -15.02 12.62
C HIS A 90 8.39 -13.67 12.08
N PRO A 91 9.47 -13.61 11.29
CA PRO A 91 9.88 -12.34 10.70
C PRO A 91 8.71 -11.82 9.86
N THR A 92 8.16 -10.67 10.27
CA THR A 92 7.19 -9.94 9.45
C THR A 92 7.86 -9.71 8.10
N PRO A 93 7.30 -10.20 6.98
CA PRO A 93 7.91 -9.97 5.69
C PRO A 93 8.06 -8.47 5.51
N THR A 94 9.31 -8.01 5.42
CA THR A 94 9.60 -6.62 5.09
C THR A 94 8.97 -6.38 3.73
N LEU A 95 7.93 -5.54 3.66
CA LEU A 95 7.37 -5.08 2.40
C LEU A 95 8.48 -4.35 1.66
N THR A 96 9.20 -5.07 0.81
CA THR A 96 10.00 -4.44 -0.23
C THR A 96 8.99 -3.66 -1.05
N PRO A 97 9.12 -2.33 -1.23
CA PRO A 97 8.19 -1.59 -2.07
C PRO A 97 8.18 -2.27 -3.44
N ILE A 98 7.09 -2.96 -3.75
CA ILE A 98 6.95 -3.68 -5.00
C ILE A 98 6.85 -2.60 -6.06
N SER A 99 7.88 -2.48 -6.89
CA SER A 99 7.91 -1.44 -7.91
C SER A 99 6.74 -1.64 -8.88
N ALA A 100 5.97 -0.59 -9.11
CA ALA A 100 4.95 -0.59 -10.16
C ALA A 100 5.60 -0.86 -11.52
N LYS A 101 4.87 -1.52 -12.43
CA LYS A 101 5.21 -1.61 -13.84
C LYS A 101 4.44 -0.57 -14.62
N ARG A 102 5.13 0.09 -15.56
CA ARG A 102 4.52 1.13 -16.37
C ARG A 102 3.87 0.56 -17.63
N VAL A 103 2.80 1.20 -18.08
CA VAL A 103 2.01 0.84 -19.26
C VAL A 103 1.66 2.09 -20.06
N PHE A 104 1.63 1.99 -21.39
CA PHE A 104 1.11 3.04 -22.26
C PHE A 104 0.54 2.49 -23.57
N ILE A 105 -0.23 3.32 -24.26
CA ILE A 105 -0.67 3.10 -25.64
C ILE A 105 0.21 3.91 -26.59
N THR A 106 0.77 3.32 -27.65
CA THR A 106 1.68 4.06 -28.54
C THR A 106 1.00 5.26 -29.19
N SER A 107 1.64 6.43 -29.20
CA SER A 107 1.15 7.59 -29.97
C SER A 107 1.23 7.39 -31.49
N THR A 108 2.08 6.46 -31.93
CA THR A 108 2.21 6.03 -33.32
C THR A 108 1.34 4.80 -33.59
N ILE A 109 0.85 4.68 -34.82
CA ILE A 109 -0.02 3.58 -35.26
C ILE A 109 0.69 2.72 -36.32
N TYR A 110 0.38 1.43 -36.33
CA TYR A 110 1.03 0.43 -37.19
C TYR A 110 -0.01 -0.47 -37.84
N ASN A 111 0.26 -0.88 -39.08
CA ASN A 111 -0.52 -1.95 -39.70
C ASN A 111 -0.20 -3.32 -39.09
N GLY A 112 -0.93 -4.35 -39.49
CA GLY A 112 -0.79 -5.71 -38.97
C GLY A 112 0.54 -6.40 -39.31
N ASN A 113 1.35 -5.87 -40.22
CA ASN A 113 2.70 -6.35 -40.46
C ASN A 113 3.68 -5.68 -39.49
N LEU A 114 3.67 -6.16 -38.25
CA LEU A 114 4.52 -5.65 -37.17
C LEU A 114 5.94 -6.23 -37.22
N GLY A 115 6.17 -7.27 -38.03
CA GLY A 115 7.40 -8.07 -38.00
C GLY A 115 7.36 -9.18 -36.96
N GLY A 116 6.17 -9.72 -36.67
CA GLY A 116 5.93 -10.67 -35.60
C GLY A 116 5.92 -10.03 -34.21
N LEU A 117 5.81 -10.86 -33.16
CA LEU A 117 5.82 -10.41 -31.77
C LEU A 117 7.11 -9.63 -31.42
N ALA A 118 8.26 -10.09 -31.90
CA ALA A 118 9.53 -9.41 -31.68
C ALA A 118 9.57 -8.03 -32.36
N GLY A 119 8.99 -7.89 -33.55
CA GLY A 119 8.88 -6.60 -34.22
C GLY A 119 7.93 -5.63 -33.50
N ALA A 120 6.86 -6.14 -32.90
CA ALA A 120 5.98 -5.34 -32.03
C ALA A 120 6.70 -4.85 -30.76
N ASP A 121 7.55 -5.69 -30.14
CA ASP A 121 8.37 -5.29 -28.99
C ASP A 121 9.37 -4.20 -29.35
N VAL A 122 10.04 -4.33 -30.49
CA VAL A 122 10.97 -3.30 -30.98
C VAL A 122 10.25 -1.96 -31.13
N LYS A 123 9.03 -1.95 -31.66
CA LYS A 123 8.21 -0.73 -31.77
C LYS A 123 7.90 -0.12 -30.40
N CYS A 124 7.55 -0.93 -29.41
CA CYS A 124 7.37 -0.46 -28.03
C CYS A 124 8.67 0.15 -27.47
N GLN A 125 9.81 -0.52 -27.66
CA GLN A 125 11.10 -0.05 -27.18
C GLN A 125 11.54 1.26 -27.87
N GLU A 126 11.26 1.41 -29.17
CA GLU A 126 11.51 2.64 -29.93
C GLU A 126 10.70 3.81 -29.38
N ARG A 127 9.42 3.60 -29.02
CA ARG A 127 8.58 4.65 -28.42
C ARG A 127 9.12 5.13 -27.07
N VAL A 128 9.52 4.20 -26.22
CA VAL A 128 10.12 4.49 -24.91
C VAL A 128 11.44 5.24 -25.06
N THR A 129 12.26 4.84 -26.03
CA THR A 129 13.52 5.52 -26.34
C THR A 129 13.27 6.96 -26.81
N ALA A 130 12.29 7.16 -27.69
CA ALA A 130 11.91 8.49 -28.18
C ALA A 130 11.36 9.39 -27.07
N ALA A 131 10.70 8.82 -26.06
CA ALA A 131 10.18 9.53 -24.90
C ALA A 131 11.19 9.67 -23.73
N GLY A 132 12.35 9.01 -23.80
CA GLY A 132 13.37 9.03 -22.74
C GLY A 132 12.96 8.30 -21.45
N LEU A 133 12.03 7.34 -21.52
CA LEU A 133 11.43 6.69 -20.34
C LEU A 133 12.27 5.53 -19.76
N GLY A 134 13.27 5.03 -20.50
CA GLY A 134 14.12 3.90 -20.09
C GLY A 134 13.37 2.58 -19.84
N GLY A 135 14.09 1.54 -19.42
CA GLY A 135 13.52 0.21 -19.15
C GLY A 135 13.37 -0.68 -20.39
N SER A 136 12.92 -1.91 -20.16
CA SER A 136 12.66 -2.92 -21.19
C SER A 136 11.16 -3.09 -21.37
N TRP A 137 10.68 -3.14 -22.61
CA TRP A 137 9.26 -3.09 -22.91
C TRP A 137 8.86 -4.12 -23.96
N LYS A 138 7.66 -4.69 -23.80
CA LYS A 138 7.05 -5.59 -24.78
C LYS A 138 5.62 -5.17 -25.09
N ALA A 139 5.16 -5.55 -26.27
CA ALA A 139 3.78 -5.34 -26.66
C ALA A 139 2.85 -6.36 -25.97
N TRP A 140 1.71 -5.89 -25.45
CA TRP A 140 0.59 -6.78 -25.09
C TRP A 140 -0.06 -7.28 -26.37
N LEU A 141 0.44 -8.41 -26.84
CA LEU A 141 0.11 -8.94 -28.16
C LEU A 141 0.30 -10.45 -28.14
N SER A 142 -0.72 -11.18 -28.59
CA SER A 142 -0.64 -12.63 -28.84
C SER A 142 -0.52 -12.90 -30.34
N ASP A 143 0.22 -13.94 -30.72
CA ASP A 143 0.11 -14.53 -32.06
C ASP A 143 -0.73 -15.82 -31.99
N ASP A 144 -0.71 -16.66 -33.03
CA ASP A 144 -1.51 -17.90 -33.07
C ASP A 144 -1.02 -18.97 -32.08
N SER A 145 0.17 -18.81 -31.50
CA SER A 145 0.88 -19.83 -30.70
C SER A 145 1.36 -19.35 -29.34
N ILE A 146 1.65 -18.06 -29.18
CA ILE A 146 2.19 -17.45 -27.97
C ILE A 146 1.21 -16.37 -27.49
N SER A 147 0.73 -16.52 -26.25
CA SER A 147 -0.13 -15.53 -25.62
C SER A 147 0.66 -14.39 -25.01
N ALA A 148 0.09 -13.19 -24.93
CA ALA A 148 0.65 -12.08 -24.15
C ALA A 148 0.95 -12.53 -22.71
N GLY A 149 0.04 -13.27 -22.08
CA GLY A 149 0.21 -13.77 -20.72
C GLY A 149 1.39 -14.72 -20.53
N SER A 150 1.79 -15.46 -21.56
CA SER A 150 2.94 -16.37 -21.47
C SER A 150 4.30 -15.70 -21.67
N ARG A 151 4.32 -14.48 -22.24
CA ARG A 151 5.55 -13.83 -22.72
C ARG A 151 5.91 -12.52 -22.00
N LEU A 152 4.98 -11.94 -21.24
CA LEU A 152 5.20 -10.74 -20.41
C LEU A 152 5.62 -11.13 -18.98
N THR A 153 6.38 -10.25 -18.31
CA THR A 153 6.65 -10.41 -16.87
C THR A 153 5.39 -10.16 -16.04
N HIS A 154 5.15 -11.01 -15.04
CA HIS A 154 4.05 -10.87 -14.10
C HIS A 154 4.54 -10.13 -12.85
N ASN A 155 4.08 -8.90 -12.68
CA ASN A 155 4.39 -8.08 -11.50
C ASN A 155 3.40 -8.42 -10.39
N SER A 156 3.90 -8.61 -9.18
CA SER A 156 3.06 -8.74 -7.98
C SER A 156 2.60 -7.40 -7.41
N GLY A 157 3.08 -6.29 -7.98
CA GLY A 157 2.66 -4.93 -7.65
C GLY A 157 1.88 -4.29 -8.80
N SER A 158 1.53 -3.03 -8.63
CA SER A 158 0.62 -2.32 -9.53
C SER A 158 1.15 -2.20 -10.96
N TYR A 159 0.19 -2.07 -11.87
CA TYR A 159 0.40 -1.58 -13.23
C TYR A 159 -0.14 -0.15 -13.32
N GLU A 160 0.68 0.77 -13.82
CA GLU A 160 0.37 2.20 -13.83
C GLU A 160 0.65 2.81 -15.20
N LEU A 161 -0.19 3.77 -15.62
CA LEU A 161 0.08 4.59 -16.79
C LEU A 161 1.26 5.53 -16.54
N ILE A 162 1.83 6.06 -17.62
CA ILE A 162 2.97 7.01 -17.55
C ILE A 162 2.66 8.26 -16.69
N ASN A 163 1.38 8.63 -16.55
CA ASN A 163 0.94 9.73 -15.71
C ASN A 163 0.75 9.37 -14.21
N GLY A 164 1.00 8.11 -13.82
CA GLY A 164 0.80 7.59 -12.46
C GLY A 164 -0.62 7.09 -12.16
N SER A 165 -1.55 7.11 -13.13
CA SER A 165 -2.85 6.49 -12.96
C SER A 165 -2.70 4.96 -12.91
N LYS A 166 -3.10 4.35 -11.80
CA LYS A 166 -3.14 2.89 -11.66
C LYS A 166 -4.23 2.28 -12.54
N ILE A 167 -3.92 1.18 -13.21
CA ILE A 167 -4.86 0.40 -14.04
C ILE A 167 -5.14 -0.98 -13.45
N ALA A 168 -4.24 -1.51 -12.62
CA ALA A 168 -4.40 -2.77 -11.90
C ALA A 168 -3.46 -2.83 -10.68
N ASP A 169 -3.82 -3.59 -9.64
CA ASP A 169 -3.04 -3.81 -8.42
C ASP A 169 -1.99 -4.93 -8.55
N SER A 170 -2.19 -5.88 -9.45
CA SER A 170 -1.25 -6.98 -9.73
C SER A 170 -1.48 -7.56 -11.14
N TRP A 171 -0.72 -8.58 -11.53
CA TRP A 171 -0.98 -9.33 -12.77
C TRP A 171 -2.35 -10.02 -12.76
N GLU A 172 -2.73 -10.60 -11.62
CA GLU A 172 -4.03 -11.26 -11.45
C GLU A 172 -5.18 -10.28 -11.64
N ASP A 173 -5.05 -9.07 -11.08
CA ASP A 173 -6.03 -7.98 -11.26
C ASP A 173 -6.05 -7.48 -12.71
N LEU A 174 -4.88 -7.29 -13.35
CA LEU A 174 -4.78 -6.91 -14.77
C LEU A 174 -5.51 -7.91 -15.70
N THR A 175 -5.58 -9.18 -15.29
CA THR A 175 -6.11 -10.29 -16.09
C THR A 175 -7.46 -10.82 -15.62
N ASP A 176 -8.19 -10.08 -14.78
CA ASP A 176 -9.50 -10.50 -14.26
C ASP A 176 -10.70 -10.02 -15.13
N PHE A 177 -10.41 -9.47 -16.31
CA PHE A 177 -11.34 -8.80 -17.23
C PHE A 177 -11.83 -7.41 -16.80
N SER A 178 -11.21 -6.80 -15.78
CA SER A 178 -11.49 -5.44 -15.32
C SER A 178 -10.20 -4.62 -15.20
N LEU A 179 -10.30 -3.31 -15.43
CA LEU A 179 -9.23 -2.34 -15.15
C LEU A 179 -9.77 -1.23 -14.24
N ASP A 180 -8.91 -0.70 -13.39
CA ASP A 180 -9.22 0.49 -12.57
C ASP A 180 -9.34 1.77 -13.42
N ALA A 181 -8.62 1.82 -14.56
CA ALA A 181 -8.61 2.94 -15.49
C ALA A 181 -8.28 2.48 -16.92
N PRO A 182 -8.76 3.19 -17.96
CA PRO A 182 -8.49 2.84 -19.36
C PRO A 182 -7.03 3.09 -19.74
N ILE A 183 -6.49 2.28 -20.66
CA ILE A 183 -5.11 2.43 -21.17
C ILE A 183 -5.08 3.39 -22.35
N ASN A 184 -5.35 4.68 -22.11
CA ASN A 184 -5.48 5.70 -23.16
C ASN A 184 -4.39 6.80 -23.11
N ILE A 185 -3.34 6.63 -22.29
CA ILE A 185 -2.23 7.57 -22.16
C ILE A 185 -1.01 7.05 -22.93
N SER A 186 -0.41 7.91 -23.75
CA SER A 186 0.77 7.57 -24.53
C SER A 186 2.09 7.72 -23.80
N GLU A 187 3.17 7.25 -24.42
CA GLU A 187 4.54 7.44 -23.94
C GLU A 187 4.93 8.91 -23.77
N LEU A 188 4.20 9.83 -24.42
CA LEU A 188 4.40 11.28 -24.31
C LEU A 188 3.53 11.92 -23.23
N ASN A 189 2.86 11.11 -22.41
CA ASN A 189 1.91 11.57 -21.39
C ASN A 189 0.74 12.40 -21.99
N THR A 190 0.23 11.96 -23.14
CA THR A 190 -0.92 12.57 -23.81
C THR A 190 -2.00 11.53 -24.06
N THR A 191 -3.27 11.96 -23.97
CA THR A 191 -4.42 11.08 -24.24
C THR A 191 -4.55 10.78 -25.72
N VAL A 192 -4.72 9.50 -26.06
CA VAL A 192 -4.98 9.01 -27.41
C VAL A 192 -6.48 8.78 -27.58
N ASN A 193 -7.10 9.54 -28.50
CA ASN A 193 -8.55 9.53 -28.73
C ASN A 193 -9.02 8.53 -29.82
N ASN A 194 -8.16 7.60 -30.25
CA ASN A 194 -8.47 6.63 -31.30
C ASN A 194 -8.34 5.20 -30.72
N PRO A 195 -9.46 4.49 -30.51
CA PRO A 195 -9.53 3.54 -29.41
C PRO A 195 -9.02 2.14 -29.72
N TRP A 196 -9.00 1.71 -30.99
CA TRP A 196 -8.75 0.29 -31.24
C TRP A 196 -7.26 -0.02 -31.23
N VAL A 197 -6.86 -1.09 -30.56
CA VAL A 197 -5.46 -1.43 -30.30
C VAL A 197 -5.22 -2.86 -30.74
N TRP A 198 -4.12 -3.15 -31.45
CA TRP A 198 -3.81 -4.55 -31.78
C TRP A 198 -3.47 -5.35 -30.52
N THR A 199 -4.13 -6.49 -30.33
CA THR A 199 -3.96 -7.34 -29.14
C THR A 199 -3.96 -8.83 -29.49
N ASN A 200 -5.03 -9.31 -30.11
CA ASN A 200 -5.33 -10.74 -30.24
C ASN A 200 -5.26 -11.52 -28.93
N THR A 201 -5.56 -10.82 -27.83
CA THR A 201 -5.45 -11.33 -26.48
C THR A 201 -6.78 -11.11 -25.79
N PHE A 202 -7.31 -12.11 -25.10
CA PHE A 202 -8.43 -11.93 -24.19
C PHE A 202 -8.01 -11.10 -22.96
N GLY A 203 -8.99 -10.59 -22.20
CA GLY A 203 -8.72 -9.87 -20.96
C GLY A 203 -7.89 -10.68 -19.95
N ASP A 204 -7.99 -12.01 -19.96
CA ASP A 204 -7.21 -12.93 -19.12
C ASP A 204 -5.77 -13.19 -19.60
N GLY A 205 -5.31 -12.50 -20.64
CA GLY A 205 -3.98 -12.66 -21.22
C GLY A 205 -3.82 -13.88 -22.13
N THR A 206 -4.87 -14.67 -22.36
CA THR A 206 -4.82 -15.84 -23.27
C THR A 206 -5.00 -15.44 -24.73
N ILE A 207 -4.66 -16.36 -25.65
CA ILE A 207 -4.80 -16.12 -27.10
C ILE A 207 -6.28 -16.10 -27.47
N ARG A 208 -6.68 -15.12 -28.27
CA ARG A 208 -7.97 -15.15 -28.94
C ARG A 208 -7.94 -16.14 -30.10
N GLN A 209 -8.29 -17.41 -29.83
CA GLN A 209 -8.24 -18.54 -30.79
C GLN A 209 -9.34 -18.46 -31.88
N ILE A 210 -9.39 -17.36 -32.61
CA ILE A 210 -10.25 -17.19 -33.78
C ILE A 210 -9.37 -17.28 -35.03
N ASN A 211 -9.84 -17.98 -36.07
CA ASN A 211 -9.08 -18.17 -37.31
C ASN A 211 -8.67 -16.82 -37.93
N ASN A 212 -7.38 -16.68 -38.23
CA ASN A 212 -6.78 -15.50 -38.87
C ASN A 212 -7.06 -14.18 -38.13
N SER A 213 -6.79 -14.18 -36.84
CA SER A 213 -7.03 -13.05 -35.93
C SER A 213 -5.75 -12.31 -35.52
N SER A 214 -4.61 -12.73 -36.07
CA SER A 214 -3.28 -12.23 -35.73
C SER A 214 -2.56 -11.57 -36.91
N CYS A 215 -3.23 -11.27 -38.03
CA CYS A 215 -2.55 -10.75 -39.23
C CYS A 215 -1.42 -11.67 -39.74
N ILE A 216 -1.68 -12.99 -39.72
CA ILE A 216 -0.70 -14.05 -40.03
C ILE A 216 0.52 -13.89 -39.10
N ASN A 217 0.31 -14.06 -37.79
CA ASN A 217 1.35 -13.87 -36.76
C ASN A 217 2.09 -12.54 -36.89
N TRP A 218 1.34 -11.49 -37.19
CA TRP A 218 1.78 -10.10 -37.32
C TRP A 218 2.86 -9.88 -38.38
N SER A 219 2.81 -10.68 -39.45
CA SER A 219 3.77 -10.64 -40.57
C SER A 219 3.14 -10.18 -41.88
N SER A 220 1.86 -9.84 -41.89
CA SER A 220 1.13 -9.47 -43.09
C SER A 220 0.10 -8.36 -42.86
N THR A 221 -0.20 -7.63 -43.94
CA THR A 221 -1.34 -6.69 -44.00
C THR A 221 -2.61 -7.32 -44.55
N SER A 222 -2.59 -8.62 -44.85
CA SER A 222 -3.76 -9.39 -45.31
C SER A 222 -4.57 -9.95 -44.13
N SER A 223 -5.84 -10.28 -44.39
CA SER A 223 -6.76 -10.89 -43.40
C SER A 223 -7.19 -9.95 -42.27
N GLY A 224 -7.67 -10.52 -41.16
CA GLY A 224 -8.10 -9.81 -39.96
C GLY A 224 -7.07 -9.85 -38.83
N GLY A 225 -7.12 -8.82 -38.00
CA GLY A 225 -6.43 -8.74 -36.71
C GLY A 225 -7.46 -8.43 -35.63
N SER A 226 -7.35 -9.07 -34.48
CA SER A 226 -8.15 -8.75 -33.30
C SER A 226 -7.63 -7.50 -32.61
N THR A 227 -8.56 -6.73 -32.07
CA THR A 227 -8.28 -5.48 -31.38
C THR A 227 -9.01 -5.36 -30.06
N GLY A 228 -8.38 -4.74 -29.08
CA GLY A 228 -9.04 -4.17 -27.90
C GLY A 228 -9.52 -2.73 -28.14
N ASP A 229 -10.14 -2.12 -27.14
CA ASP A 229 -10.60 -0.73 -27.13
C ASP A 229 -10.03 0.03 -25.91
N SER A 230 -9.12 0.96 -26.16
CA SER A 230 -8.39 1.72 -25.15
C SER A 230 -9.23 2.67 -24.32
N SER A 231 -10.52 2.86 -24.64
CA SER A 231 -11.45 3.64 -23.83
C SER A 231 -12.18 2.81 -22.79
N ARG A 232 -12.07 1.48 -22.86
CA ARG A 232 -12.78 0.55 -21.96
C ARG A 232 -11.94 0.12 -20.78
N THR A 233 -12.66 -0.27 -19.73
CA THR A 233 -12.13 -0.90 -18.52
C THR A 233 -12.71 -2.28 -18.28
N ASP A 234 -13.72 -2.71 -19.05
CA ASP A 234 -14.15 -4.11 -19.10
C ASP A 234 -13.21 -4.92 -20.02
N GLY A 235 -13.38 -6.24 -20.10
CA GLY A 235 -12.53 -7.10 -20.95
C GLY A 235 -12.42 -6.70 -22.42
N GLY A 236 -13.30 -5.79 -22.89
CA GLY A 236 -13.18 -5.11 -24.18
C GLY A 236 -11.91 -4.25 -24.33
N TRP A 237 -11.24 -3.90 -23.23
CA TRP A 237 -9.96 -3.19 -23.27
C TRP A 237 -8.90 -3.97 -24.08
N SER A 238 -8.96 -5.31 -24.01
CA SER A 238 -8.08 -6.24 -24.72
C SER A 238 -8.77 -6.98 -25.87
N ASP A 239 -10.05 -7.36 -25.74
CA ASP A 239 -10.79 -8.04 -26.80
C ASP A 239 -12.14 -7.36 -27.08
N PHE A 240 -12.16 -6.49 -28.08
CA PHE A 240 -13.36 -5.76 -28.49
C PHE A 240 -13.88 -6.19 -29.86
N GLY A 241 -12.99 -6.38 -30.82
CA GLY A 241 -13.38 -6.56 -32.22
C GLY A 241 -12.26 -7.05 -33.10
N ALA A 242 -12.47 -7.02 -34.40
CA ALA A 242 -11.44 -7.33 -35.38
C ALA A 242 -11.55 -6.39 -36.57
N ILE A 243 -10.41 -6.09 -37.19
CA ILE A 243 -10.34 -5.25 -38.38
C ILE A 243 -9.27 -5.74 -39.36
N VAL A 244 -9.36 -5.29 -40.60
CA VAL A 244 -8.41 -5.65 -41.65
C VAL A 244 -7.00 -5.20 -41.30
N CYS A 245 -6.03 -6.08 -41.52
CA CYS A 245 -4.62 -5.87 -41.15
C CYS A 245 -3.91 -4.76 -41.93
N SER A 246 -4.52 -4.25 -43.00
CA SER A 246 -4.05 -3.05 -43.70
C SER A 246 -4.36 -1.76 -42.95
N SER A 247 -5.30 -1.79 -41.99
CA SER A 247 -5.59 -0.67 -41.10
C SER A 247 -4.44 -0.44 -40.13
N SER A 248 -4.17 0.82 -39.77
CA SER A 248 -3.16 1.13 -38.74
C SER A 248 -3.80 1.31 -37.37
N ARG A 249 -3.27 0.66 -36.35
CA ARG A 249 -3.70 0.74 -34.95
C ARG A 249 -2.49 0.90 -34.01
N PRO A 250 -2.64 1.58 -32.87
CA PRO A 250 -1.63 1.60 -31.82
C PRO A 250 -1.42 0.22 -31.17
N LEU A 251 -0.40 0.14 -30.33
CA LEU A 251 -0.07 -1.01 -29.48
C LEU A 251 -0.16 -0.60 -28.01
N TYR A 252 -0.53 -1.51 -27.12
CA TYR A 252 -0.19 -1.36 -25.70
C TYR A 252 1.21 -1.88 -25.45
N CYS A 253 2.00 -1.14 -24.68
CA CYS A 253 3.37 -1.46 -24.31
C CYS A 253 3.48 -1.56 -22.80
N PHE A 254 4.00 -2.69 -22.32
CA PHE A 254 4.14 -3.03 -20.91
C PHE A 254 5.62 -3.16 -20.54
N GLU A 255 6.02 -2.52 -19.44
CA GLU A 255 7.34 -2.65 -18.87
C GLU A 255 7.57 -4.08 -18.35
N GLN A 256 8.79 -4.61 -18.57
CA GLN A 256 9.19 -5.98 -18.23
C GLN A 256 9.93 -6.06 -16.90
#